data_AF-A0A840F073-F1
#
_entry.id   AF-A0A840F073-F1
#
_cell.length_a   1.000
_cell.length_b   1.000
_cell.length_c   1.000
_cell.angle_alpha   90.00
_cell.angle_beta   90.00
_cell.angle_gamma   90.00
#
_symmetry.space_group_name_H-M   'P 1'
#
loop_
_entity.id
_entity.type
_entity.pdbx_description
1 polymer ?
#
loop_
_entity_poly.entity_id
_entity_poly.type
_entity_poly.pdbx_seq_one_letter_code
_entity_poly.pdbx_strand_id
1 'polypeptide(L)'
;MRVHFRGTRTGCAAEPFDVPDGGGFVGMRRDRTGLTVVLSAAPPPPCPVVLPDGPRTRLPLTELARCFDYDDARPTRIDIVTRTLVTWGDSRAARAYRTLLGPLAPASHRSTALVVHVDPDRCPDAVAIRGGGSVGALRTALWCVRRVIAAAAPHTRLRPLTAAELSADAAWTLHDDSVTATITATGIDGTSPPIGGDGQVIGAADHGSPVCLRIAGPRVERVDVAADPRVVRQTVVRLAAVGVRGHVLTDRPGEWSPLVRAVADPLLLGMGSTVPPTAQVLICDDAEPVARAQPGLTVLQIHRRDRTEPTGDFLLRQDVGDASLLHLVPPCGPPTTVRTVTTAAERELTG
;
A
#
# COMPACT_ATOMS: atom_id res chain seq x y z
N MET A 1 -31.02 1.22 -18.12
CA MET A 1 -31.99 1.28 -17.02
C MET A 1 -31.43 2.22 -15.95
N ARG A 2 -31.96 3.46 -15.90
CA ARG A 2 -31.47 4.53 -15.00
C ARG A 2 -32.10 4.32 -13.62
N VAL A 3 -31.29 3.98 -12.62
CA VAL A 3 -31.73 3.90 -11.22
C VAL A 3 -31.49 5.27 -10.57
N HIS A 4 -32.57 5.93 -10.17
CA HIS A 4 -32.52 7.15 -9.36
C HIS A 4 -32.15 6.79 -7.92
N PHE A 5 -30.94 7.15 -7.49
CA PHE A 5 -30.60 7.17 -6.08
C PHE A 5 -31.21 8.41 -5.43
N ARG A 6 -32.26 8.20 -4.63
CA ARG A 6 -32.75 9.20 -3.68
C ARG A 6 -31.68 9.39 -2.60
N GLY A 7 -31.00 10.53 -2.63
CA GLY A 7 -30.06 10.92 -1.58
C GLY A 7 -30.77 11.06 -0.24
N THR A 8 -30.51 10.13 0.67
CA THR A 8 -30.73 10.34 2.11
C THR A 8 -29.73 11.38 2.59
N ARG A 9 -30.23 12.53 3.05
CA ARG A 9 -29.46 13.59 3.70
C ARG A 9 -28.70 13.02 4.89
N THR A 10 -27.41 12.75 4.71
CA THR A 10 -26.45 12.51 5.78
C THR A 10 -26.42 13.74 6.69
N GLY A 11 -26.69 13.54 7.98
CA GLY A 11 -26.54 14.59 8.99
C GLY A 11 -25.12 15.12 8.95
N CYS A 12 -24.97 16.44 9.03
CA CYS A 12 -23.70 17.15 8.92
C CYS A 12 -22.68 16.57 9.92
N ALA A 13 -21.77 15.74 9.45
CA ALA A 13 -20.65 15.29 10.25
C ALA A 13 -19.76 16.50 10.52
N ALA A 14 -19.37 16.74 11.77
CA ALA A 14 -18.53 17.87 12.11
C ALA A 14 -17.17 17.76 11.38
N GLU A 15 -16.56 18.90 11.06
CA GLU A 15 -15.22 18.90 10.46
C GLU A 15 -14.21 18.22 11.39
N PRO A 16 -13.25 17.44 10.84
CA PRO A 16 -12.15 16.89 11.62
C PRO A 16 -11.34 17.99 12.33
N PHE A 17 -10.84 17.70 13.53
CA PHE A 17 -9.95 18.58 14.29
C PHE A 17 -8.81 17.76 14.91
N ASP A 18 -7.67 18.42 15.12
CA ASP A 18 -6.48 17.77 15.67
C ASP A 18 -6.43 17.87 17.19
N VAL A 19 -6.08 16.77 17.84
CA VAL A 19 -5.82 16.69 19.27
C VAL A 19 -4.33 16.40 19.51
N PRO A 20 -3.61 17.21 20.29
CA PRO A 20 -2.20 16.97 20.58
C PRO A 20 -1.99 15.67 21.38
N ASP A 21 -1.01 14.85 20.97
CA ASP A 21 -0.71 13.56 21.61
C ASP A 21 0.77 13.42 22.06
N GLY A 22 1.41 14.53 22.43
CA GLY A 22 2.78 14.57 22.96
C GLY A 22 3.90 14.33 21.93
N GLY A 23 3.65 13.53 20.88
CA GLY A 23 4.58 13.27 19.77
C GLY A 23 4.05 13.69 18.39
N GLY A 24 2.88 14.34 18.34
CA GLY A 24 2.20 14.74 17.10
C GLY A 24 0.74 15.08 17.35
N PHE A 25 -0.08 14.97 16.30
CA PHE A 25 -1.52 15.22 16.34
C PHE A 25 -2.31 13.98 15.95
N VAL A 26 -3.44 13.78 16.61
CA VAL A 26 -4.44 12.78 16.26
C VAL A 26 -5.66 13.52 15.75
N GLY A 27 -5.96 13.35 14.47
CA GLY A 27 -7.19 13.84 13.87
C GLY A 27 -8.38 13.07 14.41
N MET A 28 -9.38 13.80 14.89
CA MET A 28 -10.63 13.25 15.37
C MET A 28 -11.79 13.90 14.62
N ARG A 29 -12.84 13.12 14.39
CA ARG A 29 -14.12 13.64 13.90
C ARG A 29 -15.18 13.42 14.98
N ARG A 30 -15.99 14.42 15.27
CA ARG A 30 -17.18 14.25 16.10
C ARG A 30 -18.33 13.74 15.24
N ASP A 31 -18.93 12.64 15.67
CA ASP A 31 -20.22 12.19 15.16
C ASP A 31 -21.34 12.57 16.17
N ARG A 32 -22.55 12.00 16.03
CA ARG A 32 -23.68 12.34 16.91
C ARG A 32 -23.49 11.89 18.36
N THR A 33 -22.72 10.83 18.59
CA THR A 33 -22.67 10.10 19.87
C THR A 33 -21.25 9.89 20.37
N GLY A 34 -20.22 10.25 19.60
CA GLY A 34 -18.85 9.97 19.96
C GLY A 34 -17.82 10.62 19.03
N LEU A 35 -16.63 10.03 19.06
CA LEU A 35 -15.43 10.44 18.35
C LEU A 35 -14.98 9.30 17.45
N THR A 36 -14.71 9.63 16.18
CA THR A 36 -14.12 8.73 15.21
C THR A 36 -12.65 9.10 14.98
N VAL A 37 -11.77 8.11 14.98
CA VAL A 37 -10.34 8.25 14.67
C VAL A 37 -9.96 7.21 13.62
N VAL A 38 -9.19 7.61 12.61
CA VAL A 38 -8.69 6.68 11.58
C VAL A 38 -7.21 6.39 11.82
N LEU A 39 -6.87 5.11 11.88
CA LEU A 39 -5.51 4.61 12.00
C LEU A 39 -5.10 3.91 10.70
N SER A 40 -4.15 4.50 9.97
CA SER A 40 -3.57 3.86 8.78
C SER A 40 -2.59 2.75 9.17
N ALA A 41 -2.69 1.58 8.53
CA ALA A 41 -1.77 0.47 8.75
C ALA A 41 -0.61 0.51 7.75
N ALA A 42 0.63 0.47 8.26
CA ALA A 42 1.82 0.47 7.41
C ALA A 42 1.98 -0.90 6.72
N PRO A 43 2.10 -0.97 5.37
CA PRO A 43 2.24 -2.24 4.65
C PRO A 43 3.61 -2.85 4.93
N PRO A 44 3.74 -4.18 5.20
CA PRO A 44 4.99 -4.85 5.59
C PRO A 44 6.14 -4.58 4.61
N PRO A 45 7.41 -4.88 4.95
CA PRO A 45 8.47 -4.87 3.94
C PRO A 45 8.05 -5.75 2.74
N PRO A 46 8.50 -5.41 1.52
CA PRO A 46 8.15 -6.17 0.33
C PRO A 46 8.62 -7.62 0.47
N CYS A 47 7.72 -8.57 0.19
CA CYS A 47 8.01 -10.00 0.17
C CYS A 47 7.29 -10.65 -1.02
N PRO A 48 7.87 -11.70 -1.64
CA PRO A 48 7.19 -12.47 -2.67
C PRO A 48 5.90 -13.10 -2.16
N VAL A 49 4.85 -13.02 -2.96
CA VAL A 49 3.57 -13.69 -2.70
C VAL A 49 3.24 -14.59 -3.88
N VAL A 50 3.15 -15.90 -3.63
CA VAL A 50 2.67 -16.88 -4.60
C VAL A 50 1.15 -16.78 -4.68
N LEU A 51 0.57 -16.62 -5.86
CA LEU A 51 -0.89 -16.50 -6.00
C LEU A 51 -1.59 -17.86 -6.18
N PRO A 52 -2.87 -17.98 -5.79
CA PRO A 52 -3.66 -16.96 -5.08
C PRO A 52 -3.45 -16.99 -3.55
N ASP A 53 -2.95 -18.10 -3.02
CA ASP A 53 -3.06 -18.46 -1.59
C ASP A 53 -1.82 -18.16 -0.74
N GLY A 54 -0.80 -17.53 -1.33
CA GLY A 54 0.44 -17.20 -0.65
C GLY A 54 0.22 -16.35 0.61
N PRO A 55 1.10 -16.50 1.61
CA PRO A 55 0.96 -15.83 2.89
C PRO A 55 1.05 -14.32 2.72
N ARG A 56 0.24 -13.60 3.50
CA ARG A 56 0.21 -12.14 3.55
C ARG A 56 0.14 -11.71 5.00
N THR A 57 0.84 -10.63 5.37
CA THR A 57 0.67 -10.02 6.69
C THR A 57 -0.73 -9.42 6.80
N ARG A 58 -1.45 -9.78 7.87
CA ARG A 58 -2.84 -9.40 8.12
C ARG A 58 -2.96 -8.66 9.45
N LEU A 59 -4.08 -7.99 9.67
CA LEU A 59 -4.36 -7.33 10.94
C LEU A 59 -4.68 -8.34 12.06
N PRO A 60 -4.20 -8.09 13.29
CA PRO A 60 -4.42 -8.99 14.43
C PRO A 60 -5.81 -8.75 15.06
N LEU A 61 -6.88 -9.26 14.42
CA LEU A 61 -8.26 -8.96 14.86
C LEU A 61 -8.56 -9.42 16.28
N THR A 62 -7.97 -10.55 16.72
CA THR A 62 -8.16 -11.08 18.06
C THR A 62 -7.55 -10.17 19.13
N GLU A 63 -6.33 -9.68 18.88
CA GLU A 63 -5.63 -8.74 19.76
C GLU A 63 -6.34 -7.39 19.82
N LEU A 64 -6.87 -6.94 18.68
CA LEU A 64 -7.70 -5.73 18.61
C LEU A 64 -9.02 -5.90 19.37
N ALA A 65 -9.65 -7.08 19.32
CA ALA A 65 -10.87 -7.37 20.07
C ALA A 65 -10.67 -7.29 21.59
N ARG A 66 -9.48 -7.65 22.10
CA ARG A 66 -9.15 -7.50 23.54
C ARG A 66 -9.21 -6.05 24.02
N CYS A 67 -9.16 -5.06 23.12
CA CYS A 67 -9.33 -3.65 23.51
C CYS A 67 -10.75 -3.34 24.02
N PHE A 68 -11.74 -4.20 23.71
CA PHE A 68 -13.12 -4.06 24.20
C PHE A 68 -13.33 -4.60 25.62
N ASP A 69 -12.41 -5.43 26.13
CA ASP A 69 -12.49 -6.03 27.47
C ASP A 69 -12.15 -5.04 28.59
N TYR A 70 -11.61 -3.87 28.25
CA TYR A 70 -11.28 -2.84 29.22
C TYR A 70 -12.53 -2.04 29.62
N ASP A 71 -12.64 -1.75 30.92
CA ASP A 71 -13.71 -0.90 31.45
C ASP A 71 -13.36 0.59 31.41
N ASP A 72 -12.09 0.93 31.20
CA ASP A 72 -11.65 2.31 31.01
C ASP A 72 -11.36 2.59 29.53
N ALA A 73 -12.02 3.58 28.93
CA ALA A 73 -11.67 4.08 27.60
C ALA A 73 -11.59 2.98 26.51
N ARG A 74 -12.60 2.11 26.43
CA ARG A 74 -12.72 1.12 25.34
C ARG A 74 -13.34 1.73 24.08
N PRO A 75 -13.02 1.19 22.89
CA PRO A 75 -13.73 1.54 21.67
C PRO A 75 -15.18 1.01 21.75
N THR A 76 -16.11 1.69 21.07
CA THR A 76 -17.47 1.20 20.86
C THR A 76 -17.57 0.29 19.64
N ARG A 77 -16.72 0.54 18.63
CA ARG A 77 -16.65 -0.20 17.38
C ARG A 77 -15.29 0.05 16.72
N ILE A 78 -14.74 -0.95 16.04
CA ILE A 78 -13.59 -0.78 15.14
C ILE A 78 -13.98 -1.35 13.78
N ASP A 79 -14.00 -0.52 12.74
CA ASP A 79 -14.18 -0.99 11.37
C ASP A 79 -12.84 -1.10 10.64
N ILE A 80 -12.62 -2.22 9.96
CA ILE A 80 -11.44 -2.46 9.16
C ILE A 80 -11.76 -2.14 7.71
N VAL A 81 -11.23 -1.03 7.23
CA VAL A 81 -11.48 -0.52 5.88
C VAL A 81 -10.31 -0.83 4.98
N THR A 82 -10.59 -1.43 3.82
CA THR A 82 -9.57 -1.76 2.82
C THR A 82 -9.91 -1.15 1.47
N ARG A 83 -8.91 -0.58 0.82
CA ARG A 83 -8.99 -0.13 -0.57
C ARG A 83 -7.97 -0.85 -1.40
N THR A 84 -8.41 -1.38 -2.54
CA THR A 84 -7.55 -2.13 -3.45
C THR A 84 -7.62 -1.59 -4.86
N LEU A 85 -6.49 -1.61 -5.54
CA LEU A 85 -6.39 -1.45 -6.98
C LEU A 85 -5.70 -2.69 -7.55
N VAL A 86 -6.30 -3.32 -8.55
CA VAL A 86 -5.72 -4.47 -9.25
C VAL A 86 -4.91 -4.00 -10.46
N THR A 87 -5.54 -3.25 -11.37
CA THR A 87 -4.87 -2.61 -12.51
C THR A 87 -5.36 -1.19 -12.68
N TRP A 88 -4.53 -0.31 -13.23
CA TRP A 88 -4.88 1.07 -13.47
C TRP A 88 -5.41 1.30 -14.88
N GLY A 89 -6.69 1.71 -14.96
CA GLY A 89 -7.32 2.12 -16.21
C GLY A 89 -7.35 1.03 -17.30
N ASP A 90 -7.41 1.49 -18.55
CA ASP A 90 -7.50 0.64 -19.73
C ASP A 90 -6.43 0.99 -20.78
N SER A 91 -5.20 1.29 -20.32
CA SER A 91 -4.07 1.49 -21.23
C SER A 91 -3.68 0.17 -21.92
N ARG A 92 -2.85 0.25 -22.98
CA ARG A 92 -2.31 -0.96 -23.63
C ARG A 92 -1.49 -1.81 -22.66
N ALA A 93 -0.72 -1.17 -21.77
CA ALA A 93 0.01 -1.82 -20.68
C ALA A 93 -0.95 -2.55 -19.72
N ALA A 94 -2.02 -1.89 -19.27
CA ALA A 94 -3.02 -2.50 -18.39
C ALA A 94 -3.72 -3.71 -19.03
N ARG A 95 -4.09 -3.62 -20.32
CA ARG A 95 -4.65 -4.76 -21.06
C ARG A 95 -3.66 -5.92 -21.18
N ALA A 96 -2.42 -5.66 -21.58
CA ALA A 96 -1.38 -6.69 -21.69
C ALA A 96 -1.12 -7.37 -20.33
N TYR A 97 -1.13 -6.59 -19.25
CA TYR A 97 -0.95 -7.12 -17.89
C TYR A 97 -2.14 -7.95 -17.42
N ARG A 98 -3.39 -7.56 -17.71
CA ARG A 98 -4.56 -8.41 -17.43
C ARG A 98 -4.53 -9.71 -18.22
N THR A 99 -4.08 -9.69 -19.47
CA THR A 99 -3.86 -10.93 -20.25
C THR A 99 -2.84 -11.85 -19.59
N LEU A 100 -1.77 -11.30 -18.99
CA LEU A 100 -0.78 -12.07 -18.22
C LEU A 100 -1.40 -12.67 -16.94
N LEU A 101 -2.23 -11.91 -16.23
CA LEU A 101 -2.87 -12.36 -14.99
C LEU A 101 -3.99 -13.40 -15.21
N GLY A 102 -4.64 -13.36 -16.37
CA GLY A 102 -5.80 -14.22 -16.65
C GLY A 102 -6.94 -13.94 -15.65
N PRO A 103 -7.46 -14.97 -14.94
CA PRO A 103 -8.55 -14.80 -13.98
C PRO A 103 -8.09 -14.21 -12.63
N LEU A 104 -6.79 -14.07 -12.41
CA LEU A 104 -6.26 -13.59 -11.13
C LEU A 104 -6.46 -12.08 -10.97
N ALA A 105 -6.82 -11.68 -9.75
CA ALA A 105 -7.02 -10.28 -9.39
C ALA A 105 -6.17 -9.89 -8.15
N PRO A 106 -4.82 -9.98 -8.22
CA PRO A 106 -3.99 -9.55 -7.11
C PRO A 106 -4.19 -8.06 -6.84
N ALA A 107 -4.28 -7.68 -5.56
CA ALA A 107 -4.38 -6.27 -5.19
C ALA A 107 -3.01 -5.62 -5.33
N SER A 108 -2.68 -5.09 -6.50
CA SER A 108 -1.40 -4.43 -6.76
C SER A 108 -1.12 -3.28 -5.80
N HIS A 109 -2.13 -2.47 -5.52
CA HIS A 109 -2.12 -1.55 -4.38
C HIS A 109 -3.17 -1.95 -3.36
N ARG A 110 -2.81 -1.81 -2.08
CA ARG A 110 -3.74 -1.93 -0.98
C ARG A 110 -3.38 -0.94 0.11
N SER A 111 -4.39 -0.22 0.57
CA SER A 111 -4.33 0.60 1.77
C SER A 111 -5.36 0.06 2.76
N THR A 112 -4.93 -0.20 3.98
CA THR A 112 -5.77 -0.74 5.05
C THR A 112 -5.75 0.23 6.22
N ALA A 113 -6.91 0.53 6.78
CA ALA A 113 -7.05 1.40 7.93
C ALA A 113 -8.08 0.85 8.92
N LEU A 114 -7.95 1.28 10.18
CA LEU A 114 -8.92 1.03 11.23
C LEU A 114 -9.67 2.33 11.49
N VAL A 115 -11.00 2.27 11.47
CA VAL A 115 -11.88 3.35 11.91
C VAL A 115 -12.32 3.02 13.32
N VAL A 116 -11.73 3.70 14.29
CA VAL A 116 -11.96 3.49 15.71
C VAL A 116 -13.02 4.47 16.17
N HIS A 117 -14.16 3.96 16.64
CA HIS A 117 -15.22 4.73 17.24
C HIS A 117 -15.09 4.66 18.75
N VAL A 118 -15.14 5.82 19.41
CA VAL A 118 -15.02 5.95 20.87
C VAL A 118 -16.13 6.85 21.38
N ASP A 119 -16.82 6.41 22.43
CA ASP A 119 -17.82 7.21 23.13
C ASP A 119 -17.35 7.42 24.58
N PRO A 120 -16.70 8.56 24.89
CA PRO A 120 -16.21 8.85 26.23
C PRO A 120 -17.32 8.92 27.28
N ASP A 121 -18.57 9.21 26.90
CA ASP A 121 -19.69 9.34 27.84
C ASP A 121 -20.08 7.98 28.43
N ARG A 122 -19.70 6.88 27.77
CA ARG A 122 -19.82 5.51 28.31
C ARG A 122 -18.75 5.16 29.34
N CYS A 123 -17.77 6.04 29.56
CA CYS A 123 -16.67 5.85 30.51
C CYS A 123 -16.53 7.07 31.45
N PRO A 124 -17.56 7.46 32.23
CA PRO A 124 -17.57 8.71 32.97
C PRO A 124 -16.46 8.80 34.03
N ASP A 125 -16.16 7.70 34.73
CA ASP A 125 -15.09 7.67 35.73
C ASP A 125 -13.70 7.90 35.11
N ALA A 126 -13.48 7.29 33.93
CA ALA A 126 -12.26 7.48 33.15
C ALA A 126 -12.10 8.92 32.66
N VAL A 127 -13.20 9.59 32.31
CA VAL A 127 -13.22 11.02 31.94
C VAL A 127 -12.91 11.89 33.15
N ALA A 128 -13.53 11.61 34.31
CA ALA A 128 -13.31 12.36 35.55
C ALA A 128 -11.84 12.33 35.98
N ILE A 129 -11.23 11.14 36.02
CA ILE A 129 -9.80 10.96 36.38
C ILE A 129 -8.87 11.71 35.42
N ARG A 130 -9.25 11.88 34.16
CA ARG A 130 -8.45 12.56 33.13
C ARG A 130 -8.69 14.08 33.04
N GLY A 131 -9.34 14.65 34.05
CA GLY A 131 -9.56 16.10 34.20
C GLY A 131 -11.00 16.55 33.93
N GLY A 132 -11.91 15.63 33.64
CA GLY A 132 -13.33 15.92 33.44
C GLY A 132 -13.66 16.74 32.19
N GLY A 133 -14.96 16.94 31.96
CA GLY A 133 -15.48 17.72 30.85
C GLY A 133 -14.97 17.27 29.48
N SER A 134 -14.91 18.22 28.54
CA SER A 134 -14.47 17.97 27.17
C SER A 134 -13.00 17.56 27.06
N VAL A 135 -12.12 18.10 27.91
CA VAL A 135 -10.68 17.76 27.94
C VAL A 135 -10.47 16.32 28.41
N GLY A 136 -11.15 15.90 29.47
CA GLY A 136 -11.14 14.52 29.96
C GLY A 136 -11.70 13.54 28.92
N ALA A 137 -12.75 13.93 28.19
CA ALA A 137 -13.31 13.13 27.11
C ALA A 137 -12.30 12.90 25.97
N LEU A 138 -11.61 13.95 25.50
CA LEU A 138 -10.57 13.83 24.47
C LEU A 138 -9.37 12.99 24.94
N ARG A 139 -8.91 13.17 26.17
CA ARG A 139 -7.83 12.36 26.76
C ARG A 139 -8.22 10.89 26.90
N THR A 140 -9.49 10.62 27.20
CA THR A 140 -10.05 9.25 27.24
C THR A 140 -10.02 8.63 25.85
N ALA A 141 -10.42 9.37 24.82
CA ALA A 141 -10.34 8.89 23.43
C ALA A 141 -8.88 8.67 22.97
N LEU A 142 -7.95 9.57 23.28
CA LEU A 142 -6.52 9.36 22.99
C LEU A 142 -5.97 8.11 23.67
N TRP A 143 -6.35 7.85 24.92
CA TRP A 143 -5.94 6.64 25.63
C TRP A 143 -6.45 5.37 24.95
N CYS A 144 -7.73 5.34 24.55
CA CYS A 144 -8.31 4.27 23.75
C CYS A 144 -7.50 4.03 22.46
N VAL A 145 -7.21 5.09 21.71
CA VAL A 145 -6.44 5.01 20.46
C VAL A 145 -5.04 4.46 20.68
N ARG A 146 -4.32 4.94 21.71
CA ARG A 146 -2.98 4.43 22.05
C ARG A 146 -3.01 2.95 22.39
N ARG A 147 -4.05 2.48 23.08
CA ARG A 147 -4.24 1.06 23.39
C ARG A 147 -4.44 0.24 22.12
N VAL A 148 -5.28 0.69 21.18
CA VAL A 148 -5.49 0.03 19.89
C VAL A 148 -4.18 -0.05 19.09
N ILE A 149 -3.42 1.05 19.04
CA ILE A 149 -2.09 1.09 18.39
C ILE A 149 -1.14 0.08 19.05
N ALA A 150 -1.09 0.04 20.38
CA ALA A 150 -0.23 -0.87 21.13
C ALA A 150 -0.60 -2.34 20.91
N ALA A 151 -1.89 -2.68 20.84
CA ALA A 151 -2.37 -4.03 20.57
C ALA A 151 -1.92 -4.55 19.19
N ALA A 152 -1.88 -3.66 18.19
CA ALA A 152 -1.46 -4.02 16.84
C ALA A 152 0.07 -4.03 16.63
N ALA A 153 0.83 -3.36 17.50
CA ALA A 153 2.26 -3.09 17.33
C ALA A 153 3.14 -4.33 17.02
N PRO A 154 2.89 -5.53 17.60
CA PRO A 154 3.67 -6.73 17.26
C PRO A 154 3.51 -7.18 15.80
N HIS A 155 2.44 -6.77 15.13
CA HIS A 155 2.07 -7.23 13.79
C HIS A 155 2.23 -6.14 12.73
N THR A 156 1.85 -4.90 13.09
CA THR A 156 1.94 -3.76 12.19
C THR A 156 2.01 -2.44 12.95
N ARG A 157 2.63 -1.45 12.31
CA ARG A 157 2.60 -0.07 12.79
C ARG A 157 1.30 0.58 12.34
N LEU A 158 0.50 1.02 13.30
CA LEU A 158 -0.64 1.89 13.07
C LEU A 158 -0.23 3.35 13.28
N ARG A 159 -0.68 4.23 12.38
CA ARG A 159 -0.47 5.67 12.48
C ARG A 159 -1.80 6.41 12.43
N PRO A 160 -2.13 7.25 13.44
CA PRO A 160 -3.31 8.10 13.37
C PRO A 160 -3.18 9.11 12.23
N LEU A 161 -4.28 9.32 11.51
CA LEU A 161 -4.39 10.38 10.53
C LEU A 161 -4.60 11.72 11.24
N THR A 162 -4.07 12.81 10.68
CA THR A 162 -4.36 14.18 11.13
C THR A 162 -5.72 14.66 10.61
N ALA A 163 -6.23 15.77 11.14
CA ALA A 163 -7.46 16.38 10.66
C ALA A 163 -7.38 16.73 9.16
N ALA A 164 -6.23 17.23 8.70
CA ALA A 164 -6.01 17.53 7.29
C ALA A 164 -6.08 16.28 6.40
N GLU A 165 -5.50 15.15 6.84
CA GLU A 165 -5.57 13.88 6.12
C GLU A 165 -6.99 13.31 6.10
N LEU A 166 -7.73 13.42 7.20
CA LEU A 166 -9.14 13.02 7.27
C LEU A 166 -10.05 13.86 6.36
N SER A 167 -9.74 15.13 6.17
CA SER A 167 -10.47 16.03 5.28
C SER A 167 -10.12 15.78 3.81
N ALA A 168 -8.85 15.53 3.50
CA ALA A 168 -8.39 15.20 2.15
C ALA A 168 -8.94 13.84 1.66
N ASP A 169 -9.20 12.93 2.58
CA ASP A 169 -9.60 11.55 2.27
C ASP A 169 -10.81 11.10 3.09
N ALA A 170 -11.96 11.74 2.83
CA ALA A 170 -13.21 11.47 3.53
C ALA A 170 -13.71 10.02 3.37
N ALA A 171 -13.21 9.30 2.36
CA ALA A 171 -13.60 7.92 2.06
C ALA A 171 -13.25 6.93 3.19
N TRP A 172 -12.33 7.26 4.11
CA TRP A 172 -12.05 6.39 5.26
C TRP A 172 -13.19 6.36 6.29
N THR A 173 -14.10 7.34 6.25
CA THR A 173 -15.11 7.53 7.31
C THR A 173 -16.55 7.42 6.82
N LEU A 174 -16.77 7.21 5.51
CA LEU A 174 -18.08 7.44 4.89
C LEU A 174 -18.64 6.28 4.03
N HIS A 175 -17.91 5.18 3.81
CA HIS A 175 -18.34 4.13 2.86
C HIS A 175 -18.31 2.70 3.43
N ASP A 176 -19.50 2.14 3.70
CA ASP A 176 -19.69 0.79 4.23
C ASP A 176 -19.16 -0.32 3.29
N ASP A 177 -19.25 -0.15 1.97
CA ASP A 177 -18.81 -1.16 0.98
C ASP A 177 -17.31 -1.50 1.03
N SER A 178 -16.52 -0.71 1.77
CA SER A 178 -15.08 -0.90 1.94
C SER A 178 -14.70 -1.56 3.28
N VAL A 179 -15.69 -1.79 4.15
CA VAL A 179 -15.51 -2.49 5.44
C VAL A 179 -15.37 -3.99 5.18
N THR A 180 -14.25 -4.54 5.64
CA THR A 180 -13.88 -5.95 5.46
C THR A 180 -14.04 -6.77 6.74
N ALA A 181 -14.00 -6.10 7.89
CA ALA A 181 -14.30 -6.67 9.18
C ALA A 181 -14.78 -5.57 10.14
N THR A 182 -15.61 -5.92 11.10
CA THR A 182 -16.05 -5.04 12.18
C THR A 182 -15.85 -5.75 13.51
N ILE A 183 -15.24 -5.05 14.46
CA ILE A 183 -15.04 -5.52 15.83
C ILE A 183 -15.95 -4.72 16.75
N THR A 184 -16.68 -5.43 17.60
CA THR A 184 -17.49 -4.86 18.68
C THR A 184 -17.27 -5.64 19.96
N ALA A 185 -17.86 -5.18 21.07
CA ALA A 185 -17.86 -5.93 22.33
C ALA A 185 -18.53 -7.32 22.23
N THR A 186 -19.35 -7.56 21.20
CA THR A 186 -20.04 -8.85 21.00
C THR A 186 -19.24 -9.85 20.16
N GLY A 187 -18.15 -9.40 19.52
CA GLY A 187 -17.31 -10.25 18.68
C GLY A 187 -16.81 -9.56 17.42
N ILE A 188 -16.30 -10.39 16.51
CA ILE A 188 -15.73 -9.99 15.22
C ILE A 188 -16.65 -10.50 14.11
N ASP A 189 -17.06 -9.59 13.22
CA ASP A 189 -17.71 -9.92 11.95
C ASP A 189 -16.73 -9.67 10.79
N GLY A 190 -16.75 -10.52 9.77
CA GLY A 190 -15.82 -10.46 8.63
C GLY A 190 -14.45 -11.11 8.87
N THR A 191 -13.48 -10.80 7.99
CA THR A 191 -12.16 -11.43 8.00
C THR A 191 -11.02 -10.43 7.90
N SER A 192 -9.87 -10.79 8.45
CA SER A 192 -8.71 -9.89 8.45
C SER A 192 -8.16 -9.71 7.04
N PRO A 193 -8.19 -8.50 6.46
CA PRO A 193 -7.60 -8.26 5.14
C PRO A 193 -6.07 -8.32 5.23
N PRO A 194 -5.38 -8.65 4.13
CA PRO A 194 -3.95 -8.32 4.00
C PRO A 194 -3.74 -6.83 4.25
N ILE A 195 -2.65 -6.44 4.89
CA ILE A 195 -2.37 -5.02 5.16
C ILE A 195 -1.88 -4.31 3.90
N GLY A 196 -0.96 -4.95 3.16
CA GLY A 196 -0.33 -4.40 1.97
C GLY A 196 -0.81 -5.02 0.66
N GLY A 197 -0.44 -4.37 -0.45
CA GLY A 197 -0.69 -4.88 -1.79
C GLY A 197 0.33 -5.96 -2.18
N ASP A 198 -0.07 -6.80 -3.13
CA ASP A 198 0.74 -7.87 -3.70
C ASP A 198 1.77 -7.31 -4.71
N GLY A 199 1.57 -6.08 -5.20
CA GLY A 199 2.44 -5.43 -6.18
C GLY A 199 2.21 -5.96 -7.60
N GLN A 200 3.28 -6.30 -8.29
CA GLN A 200 3.23 -6.77 -9.67
C GLN A 200 3.81 -8.18 -9.80
N VAL A 201 3.44 -8.89 -10.86
CA VAL A 201 4.01 -10.21 -11.17
C VAL A 201 5.49 -10.03 -11.53
N ILE A 202 6.36 -10.80 -10.89
CA ILE A 202 7.79 -10.88 -11.21
C ILE A 202 8.16 -12.17 -11.94
N GLY A 203 7.34 -13.21 -11.80
CA GLY A 203 7.60 -14.52 -12.38
C GLY A 203 6.54 -15.54 -11.99
N ALA A 204 6.87 -16.82 -12.17
CA ALA A 204 6.11 -17.95 -11.68
C ALA A 204 6.98 -18.84 -10.79
N ALA A 205 6.38 -19.48 -9.79
CA ALA A 205 7.00 -20.55 -9.03
C ALA A 205 7.19 -21.80 -9.90
N ASP A 206 7.92 -22.81 -9.41
CA ASP A 206 8.20 -24.04 -10.17
C ASP A 206 6.94 -24.80 -10.58
N HIS A 207 5.87 -24.74 -9.77
CA HIS A 207 4.56 -25.30 -10.10
C HIS A 207 3.71 -24.41 -11.02
N GLY A 208 4.26 -23.32 -11.55
CA GLY A 208 3.63 -22.43 -12.52
C GLY A 208 2.71 -21.34 -11.95
N SER A 209 2.50 -21.26 -10.64
CA SER A 209 1.64 -20.19 -10.10
C SER A 209 2.39 -18.85 -10.11
N PRO A 210 1.71 -17.74 -10.42
CA PRO A 210 2.35 -16.44 -10.45
C PRO A 210 2.89 -16.02 -9.09
N VAL A 211 4.04 -15.33 -9.11
CA VAL A 211 4.66 -14.73 -7.94
C VAL A 211 4.64 -13.23 -8.11
N CYS A 212 4.02 -12.54 -7.16
CA CYS A 212 3.94 -11.09 -7.12
C CYS A 212 4.92 -10.50 -6.10
N LEU A 213 5.37 -9.28 -6.34
CA LEU A 213 6.22 -8.50 -5.46
C LEU A 213 5.92 -7.02 -5.59
N ARG A 214 5.88 -6.31 -4.46
CA ARG A 214 5.93 -4.83 -4.47
C ARG A 214 7.33 -4.35 -4.79
N ILE A 215 7.46 -3.71 -5.95
CA ILE A 215 8.71 -3.09 -6.43
C ILE A 215 8.73 -1.57 -6.21
N ALA A 216 7.59 -1.00 -5.81
CA ALA A 216 7.43 0.43 -5.58
C ALA A 216 6.45 0.72 -4.45
N GLY A 217 6.59 1.91 -3.84
CA GLY A 217 5.67 2.46 -2.86
C GLY A 217 6.20 2.36 -1.42
N PRO A 218 5.30 2.47 -0.41
CA PRO A 218 5.72 2.56 0.98
C PRO A 218 6.58 1.36 1.41
N ARG A 219 7.66 1.65 2.16
CA ARG A 219 8.67 0.69 2.61
C ARG A 219 9.46 0.02 1.48
N VAL A 220 9.52 0.65 0.30
CA VAL A 220 10.41 0.31 -0.80
C VAL A 220 11.12 1.59 -1.24
N GLU A 221 12.33 1.79 -0.74
CA GLU A 221 13.14 2.97 -1.02
C GLU A 221 14.01 2.76 -2.26
N ARG A 222 14.61 1.57 -2.40
CA ARG A 222 15.54 1.27 -3.49
C ARG A 222 15.48 -0.19 -3.91
N VAL A 223 15.30 -0.43 -5.20
CA VAL A 223 15.33 -1.74 -5.83
C VAL A 223 16.41 -1.75 -6.89
N ASP A 224 17.29 -2.75 -6.83
CA ASP A 224 18.26 -2.98 -7.90
C ASP A 224 17.72 -4.00 -8.90
N VAL A 225 17.99 -3.80 -10.19
CA VAL A 225 17.64 -4.73 -11.26
C VAL A 225 18.87 -5.02 -12.10
N ALA A 226 19.28 -6.28 -12.16
CA ALA A 226 20.40 -6.77 -12.96
C ALA A 226 19.89 -7.85 -13.91
N ALA A 227 19.34 -7.42 -15.04
CA ALA A 227 18.66 -8.30 -15.99
C ALA A 227 18.81 -7.78 -17.43
N ASP A 228 18.46 -8.61 -18.41
CA ASP A 228 18.38 -8.18 -19.80
C ASP A 228 17.40 -7.01 -19.98
N PRO A 229 17.62 -6.13 -20.97
CA PRO A 229 16.76 -4.97 -21.22
C PRO A 229 15.28 -5.33 -21.36
N ARG A 230 14.94 -6.52 -21.86
CA ARG A 230 13.55 -6.99 -21.94
C ARG A 230 12.91 -7.17 -20.58
N VAL A 231 13.59 -7.83 -19.64
CA VAL A 231 13.08 -8.07 -18.27
C VAL A 231 12.98 -6.74 -17.52
N VAL A 232 13.94 -5.84 -17.72
CA VAL A 232 13.89 -4.48 -17.18
C VAL A 232 12.64 -3.74 -17.71
N ARG A 233 12.41 -3.72 -19.02
CA ARG A 233 11.24 -3.07 -19.62
C ARG A 233 9.93 -3.73 -19.19
N GLN A 234 9.88 -5.04 -19.02
CA GLN A 234 8.71 -5.74 -18.45
C GLN A 234 8.42 -5.27 -17.03
N THR A 235 9.45 -5.14 -16.20
CA THR A 235 9.32 -4.63 -14.83
C THR A 235 8.71 -3.22 -14.84
N VAL A 236 9.15 -2.34 -15.75
CA VAL A 236 8.63 -0.97 -15.86
C VAL A 236 7.22 -0.92 -16.46
N VAL A 237 6.92 -1.72 -17.49
CA VAL A 237 5.59 -1.70 -18.11
C VAL A 237 4.51 -2.23 -17.17
N ARG A 238 4.86 -3.20 -16.31
CA ARG A 238 3.98 -3.73 -15.27
C ARG A 238 3.74 -2.69 -14.16
N LEU A 239 4.75 -1.89 -13.79
CA LEU A 239 4.57 -0.78 -12.85
C LEU A 239 3.54 0.22 -13.39
N ALA A 240 3.67 0.61 -14.67
CA ALA A 240 2.70 1.47 -15.32
C ALA A 240 1.30 0.84 -15.38
N ALA A 241 1.21 -0.46 -15.65
CA ALA A 241 -0.06 -1.20 -15.70
C ALA A 241 -0.80 -1.24 -14.34
N VAL A 242 -0.07 -1.21 -13.23
CA VAL A 242 -0.65 -1.15 -11.88
C VAL A 242 -0.87 0.28 -11.38
N GLY A 243 -0.54 1.30 -12.19
CA GLY A 243 -0.78 2.71 -11.89
C GLY A 243 0.36 3.42 -11.17
N VAL A 244 1.53 2.78 -11.07
CA VAL A 244 2.73 3.43 -10.51
C VAL A 244 3.29 4.41 -11.52
N ARG A 245 3.43 5.67 -11.10
CA ARG A 245 3.94 6.76 -11.94
C ARG A 245 5.46 6.74 -11.96
N GLY A 246 6.03 6.27 -13.07
CA GLY A 246 7.46 6.13 -13.29
C GLY A 246 8.06 7.30 -14.07
N HIS A 247 9.33 7.60 -13.79
CA HIS A 247 10.12 8.54 -14.57
C HIS A 247 11.52 7.98 -14.83
N VAL A 248 11.92 7.93 -16.09
CA VAL A 248 13.23 7.38 -16.50
C VAL A 248 14.30 8.47 -16.54
N LEU A 249 15.39 8.24 -15.82
CA LEU A 249 16.67 8.95 -15.93
C LEU A 249 17.67 8.04 -16.62
N THR A 250 18.16 8.47 -17.78
CA THR A 250 19.05 7.67 -18.61
C THR A 250 19.87 8.58 -19.52
N ASP A 251 21.13 8.20 -19.75
CA ASP A 251 21.98 8.79 -20.79
C ASP A 251 21.77 8.10 -22.16
N ARG A 252 20.90 7.06 -22.20
CA ARG A 252 20.59 6.25 -23.38
C ARG A 252 19.11 6.37 -23.76
N PRO A 253 18.59 7.58 -24.06
CA PRO A 253 17.15 7.79 -24.27
C PRO A 253 16.57 6.98 -25.44
N GLY A 254 17.40 6.62 -26.43
CA GLY A 254 17.00 5.75 -27.54
C GLY A 254 16.53 4.36 -27.10
N GLU A 255 17.05 3.83 -25.98
CA GLU A 255 16.68 2.50 -25.47
C GLU A 255 15.33 2.49 -24.74
N TRP A 256 14.87 3.66 -24.28
CA TRP A 256 13.65 3.84 -23.50
C TRP A 256 12.50 4.45 -24.28
N SER A 257 12.81 5.27 -25.30
CA SER A 257 11.81 5.96 -26.12
C SER A 257 10.74 5.02 -26.70
N PRO A 258 11.05 3.80 -27.18
CA PRO A 258 10.01 2.87 -27.65
C PRO A 258 9.02 2.48 -26.55
N LEU A 259 9.50 2.18 -25.34
CA LEU A 259 8.64 1.79 -24.21
C LEU A 259 7.76 2.97 -23.75
N VAL A 260 8.34 4.17 -23.61
CA VAL A 260 7.60 5.39 -23.23
C VAL A 260 6.47 5.66 -24.23
N ARG A 261 6.76 5.57 -25.54
CA ARG A 261 5.74 5.71 -26.59
C ARG A 261 4.70 4.59 -26.56
N ALA A 262 5.08 3.37 -26.20
CA ALA A 262 4.17 2.23 -26.12
C ALA A 262 3.19 2.34 -24.93
N VAL A 263 3.62 2.90 -23.81
CA VAL A 263 2.74 3.21 -22.66
C VAL A 263 1.76 4.33 -23.02
N ALA A 264 2.22 5.33 -23.80
CA ALA A 264 1.40 6.41 -24.35
C ALA A 264 0.61 7.24 -23.32
N ASP A 265 1.05 7.24 -22.06
CA ASP A 265 0.47 8.03 -20.98
C ASP A 265 1.60 8.75 -20.21
N PRO A 266 1.76 10.07 -20.39
CA PRO A 266 2.84 10.84 -19.76
C PRO A 266 2.68 10.98 -18.24
N LEU A 267 1.49 10.69 -17.69
CA LEU A 267 1.29 10.65 -16.23
C LEU A 267 1.79 9.34 -15.62
N LEU A 268 1.84 8.25 -16.41
CA LEU A 268 2.28 6.93 -15.95
C LEU A 268 3.76 6.67 -16.22
N LEU A 269 4.29 7.07 -17.37
CA LEU A 269 5.71 6.88 -17.69
C LEU A 269 6.27 8.07 -18.49
N GLY A 270 7.16 8.82 -17.86
CA GLY A 270 7.93 9.89 -18.46
C GLY A 270 9.42 9.58 -18.57
N MET A 271 10.17 10.43 -19.27
CA MET A 271 11.64 10.39 -19.28
C MET A 271 12.23 11.79 -19.46
N GLY A 272 13.45 12.00 -18.99
CA GLY A 272 14.18 13.27 -19.12
C GLY A 272 14.85 13.70 -17.81
N SER A 273 15.64 14.76 -17.82
CA SER A 273 16.41 15.19 -16.65
C SER A 273 15.57 15.79 -15.51
N THR A 274 14.36 16.30 -15.82
CA THR A 274 13.46 16.89 -14.84
C THR A 274 12.46 15.87 -14.33
N VAL A 275 12.60 15.46 -13.07
CA VAL A 275 11.68 14.53 -12.40
C VAL A 275 10.40 15.27 -11.99
N PRO A 276 9.21 14.81 -12.41
CA PRO A 276 7.97 15.44 -12.00
C PRO A 276 7.68 15.19 -10.51
N PRO A 277 7.07 16.14 -9.77
CA PRO A 277 6.70 15.95 -8.36
C PRO A 277 5.71 14.80 -8.13
N THR A 278 5.01 14.36 -9.17
CA THR A 278 4.08 13.25 -9.13
C THR A 278 4.74 11.87 -9.26
N ALA A 279 6.03 11.80 -9.61
CA ALA A 279 6.77 10.55 -9.74
C ALA A 279 6.73 9.76 -8.42
N GLN A 280 6.46 8.47 -8.54
CA GLN A 280 6.48 7.52 -7.44
C GLN A 280 7.67 6.57 -7.56
N VAL A 281 8.16 6.35 -8.79
CA VAL A 281 9.37 5.57 -9.07
C VAL A 281 10.28 6.33 -10.00
N LEU A 282 11.55 6.41 -9.63
CA LEU A 282 12.63 6.86 -10.49
C LEU A 282 13.35 5.65 -11.08
N ILE A 283 13.35 5.49 -12.39
CA ILE A 283 14.09 4.43 -13.08
C ILE A 283 15.44 5.00 -13.51
N CYS A 284 16.51 4.61 -12.83
CA CYS A 284 17.87 5.07 -13.11
C CYS A 284 18.59 4.02 -13.96
N ASP A 285 18.88 4.37 -15.21
CA ASP A 285 19.60 3.52 -16.16
C ASP A 285 20.92 4.17 -16.55
N ASP A 286 22.03 3.63 -16.04
CA ASP A 286 23.41 4.19 -16.11
C ASP A 286 23.57 5.64 -15.60
N ALA A 287 22.48 6.31 -15.22
CA ALA A 287 22.52 7.56 -14.49
C ALA A 287 22.95 7.29 -13.05
N GLU A 288 23.91 8.07 -12.55
CA GLU A 288 24.15 8.11 -11.11
C GLU A 288 22.83 8.48 -10.42
N PRO A 289 22.39 7.72 -9.42
CA PRO A 289 21.19 8.06 -8.68
C PRO A 289 21.45 9.41 -8.02
N VAL A 290 20.92 10.47 -8.62
CA VAL A 290 21.00 11.81 -8.05
C VAL A 290 20.57 11.68 -6.60
N ALA A 291 21.33 12.27 -5.66
CA ALA A 291 21.07 12.25 -4.22
C ALA A 291 19.69 12.85 -3.88
N ARG A 292 18.63 12.10 -4.15
CA ARG A 292 17.22 12.51 -4.10
C ARG A 292 16.38 11.33 -3.61
N ALA A 293 16.77 10.79 -2.46
CA ALA A 293 15.83 10.03 -1.64
C ALA A 293 14.81 11.02 -1.07
N GLN A 294 13.66 11.14 -1.73
CA GLN A 294 12.51 11.86 -1.18
C GLN A 294 11.63 10.85 -0.46
N PRO A 295 11.09 11.18 0.73
CA PRO A 295 10.13 10.31 1.39
C PRO A 295 8.98 9.93 0.45
N GLY A 296 8.81 8.63 0.20
CA GLY A 296 7.76 8.10 -0.67
C GLY A 296 8.12 7.94 -2.15
N LEU A 297 9.33 8.33 -2.58
CA LEU A 297 9.87 8.04 -3.92
C LEU A 297 10.73 6.78 -3.87
N THR A 298 10.40 5.77 -4.68
CA THR A 298 11.24 4.58 -4.85
C THR A 298 12.26 4.78 -5.97
N VAL A 299 13.50 4.34 -5.78
CA VAL A 299 14.53 4.31 -6.83
C VAL A 299 14.68 2.89 -7.37
N LEU A 300 14.44 2.71 -8.67
CA LEU A 300 14.72 1.48 -9.41
C LEU A 300 16.04 1.65 -10.16
N GLN A 301 17.13 1.15 -9.60
CA GLN A 301 18.46 1.24 -10.23
C GLN A 301 18.70 0.05 -11.13
N ILE A 302 19.03 0.31 -12.39
CA ILE A 302 19.39 -0.72 -13.35
C ILE A 302 20.91 -0.87 -13.36
N HIS A 303 21.35 -2.13 -13.31
CA HIS A 303 22.74 -2.54 -13.28
C HIS A 303 23.04 -3.47 -14.44
N ARG A 304 24.33 -3.65 -14.71
CA ARG A 304 24.82 -4.78 -15.51
C ARG A 304 24.47 -6.11 -14.83
N ARG A 305 24.31 -7.16 -15.64
CA ARG A 305 23.83 -8.48 -15.21
C ARG A 305 24.77 -9.24 -14.25
N ASP A 306 26.00 -8.77 -14.10
CA ASP A 306 27.02 -9.33 -13.21
C ASP A 306 26.86 -8.90 -11.74
N ARG A 307 25.98 -7.94 -11.44
CA ARG A 307 25.66 -7.53 -10.07
C ARG A 307 25.08 -8.71 -9.28
N THR A 308 25.68 -9.04 -8.15
CA THR A 308 25.25 -10.16 -7.28
C THR A 308 24.58 -9.74 -5.98
N GLU A 309 24.88 -8.55 -5.46
CA GLU A 309 24.42 -8.07 -4.16
C GLU A 309 23.59 -6.78 -4.26
N PRO A 310 22.51 -6.65 -3.45
CA PRO A 310 21.72 -5.44 -3.38
C PRO A 310 22.48 -4.29 -2.70
N THR A 311 22.18 -3.07 -3.14
CA THR A 311 22.53 -1.78 -2.52
C THR A 311 21.35 -1.16 -1.76
N GLY A 312 20.16 -1.72 -1.94
CA GLY A 312 18.90 -1.25 -1.36
C GLY A 312 18.09 -2.36 -0.71
N ASP A 313 16.76 -2.27 -0.82
CA ASP A 313 15.81 -3.20 -0.21
C ASP A 313 15.92 -4.62 -0.77
N PHE A 314 16.25 -4.78 -2.05
CA PHE A 314 16.52 -6.07 -2.70
C PHE A 314 17.04 -5.87 -4.13
N LEU A 315 17.56 -6.97 -4.70
CA LEU A 315 18.03 -7.07 -6.08
C LEU A 315 17.20 -8.10 -6.85
N LEU A 316 16.68 -7.72 -8.02
CA LEU A 316 16.13 -8.62 -9.03
C LEU A 316 17.23 -8.95 -10.04
N ARG A 317 17.84 -10.13 -9.88
CA ARG A 317 18.97 -10.59 -10.70
C ARG A 317 18.52 -11.71 -11.62
N GLN A 318 18.64 -11.52 -12.93
CA GLN A 318 18.42 -12.59 -13.89
C GLN A 318 19.61 -13.54 -13.85
N ASP A 319 19.37 -14.85 -13.91
CA ASP A 319 20.46 -15.81 -13.93
C ASP A 319 21.32 -15.65 -15.20
N VAL A 320 22.62 -15.91 -15.08
CA VAL A 320 23.59 -15.73 -16.17
C VAL A 320 23.61 -16.96 -17.08
N GLY A 321 23.36 -18.15 -16.54
CA GLY A 321 23.32 -19.41 -17.29
C GLY A 321 21.92 -19.76 -17.83
N ASP A 322 20.87 -19.24 -17.22
CA ASP A 322 19.48 -19.47 -17.63
C ASP A 322 18.64 -18.19 -17.62
N ALA A 323 18.45 -17.58 -18.80
CA ALA A 323 17.64 -16.37 -18.94
C ALA A 323 16.15 -16.55 -18.54
N SER A 324 15.67 -17.80 -18.36
CA SER A 324 14.34 -18.07 -17.85
C SER A 324 14.24 -17.92 -16.32
N LEU A 325 15.34 -17.74 -15.60
CA LEU A 325 15.36 -17.61 -14.15
C LEU A 325 15.63 -16.17 -13.70
N LEU A 326 14.86 -15.75 -12.71
CA LEU A 326 15.03 -14.48 -11.99
C LEU A 326 15.14 -14.77 -10.50
N HIS A 327 16.15 -14.21 -9.86
CA HIS A 327 16.38 -14.31 -8.43
C HIS A 327 16.03 -12.99 -7.75
N LEU A 328 15.14 -13.05 -6.77
CA LEU A 328 15.01 -12.00 -5.78
C LEU A 328 16.05 -12.23 -4.69
N VAL A 329 17.04 -11.35 -4.59
CA VAL A 329 18.11 -11.38 -3.60
C VAL A 329 17.82 -10.31 -2.52
N PRO A 330 17.38 -10.70 -1.32
CA PRO A 330 17.21 -9.77 -0.22
C PRO A 330 18.57 -9.32 0.37
N PRO A 331 18.63 -8.28 1.21
CA PRO A 331 19.86 -7.84 1.87
C PRO A 331 20.38 -8.87 2.89
N CYS A 332 19.48 -9.70 3.41
CA CYS A 332 19.79 -10.81 4.29
C CYS A 332 18.85 -11.99 4.01
N GLY A 333 19.37 -13.21 4.16
CA GLY A 333 18.63 -14.45 3.89
C GLY A 333 18.83 -14.99 2.47
N PRO A 334 18.25 -16.17 2.18
CA PRO A 334 18.43 -16.83 0.89
C PRO A 334 17.64 -16.12 -0.22
N PRO A 335 18.12 -16.19 -1.48
CA PRO A 335 17.37 -15.67 -2.61
C PRO A 335 16.12 -16.52 -2.89
N THR A 336 15.08 -15.89 -3.43
CA THR A 336 13.90 -16.57 -3.96
C THR A 336 14.01 -16.63 -5.49
N THR A 337 13.94 -17.83 -6.06
CA THR A 337 14.00 -18.03 -7.52
C THR A 337 12.60 -18.11 -8.10
N VAL A 338 12.37 -17.43 -9.22
CA VAL A 338 11.15 -17.50 -10.02
C VAL A 338 11.50 -17.67 -11.49
N ARG A 339 10.59 -18.26 -12.26
CA ARG A 339 10.70 -18.32 -13.72
C ARG A 339 10.13 -17.06 -14.34
N THR A 340 10.84 -16.47 -15.29
CA THR A 340 10.34 -15.32 -16.04
C THR A 340 9.11 -15.73 -16.84
N VAL A 341 8.11 -14.84 -16.87
CA VAL A 341 6.85 -15.06 -17.59
C VAL A 341 6.57 -13.85 -18.45
N THR A 342 6.03 -14.06 -19.64
CA THR A 342 5.62 -12.98 -20.53
C THR A 342 4.61 -13.45 -21.57
N THR A 343 3.73 -12.56 -21.99
CA THR A 343 2.74 -12.83 -23.05
C THR A 343 3.16 -12.20 -24.37
N ALA A 344 2.51 -12.57 -25.48
CA ALA A 344 2.75 -11.91 -26.77
C ALA A 344 2.45 -10.39 -26.69
N ALA A 345 1.33 -10.02 -26.07
CA ALA A 345 0.94 -8.63 -25.89
C ALA A 345 1.94 -7.82 -25.07
N GLU A 346 2.57 -8.42 -24.06
CA GLU A 346 3.63 -7.76 -23.28
C GLU A 346 4.92 -7.64 -24.10
N ARG A 347 5.33 -8.68 -24.85
CA ARG A 347 6.51 -8.63 -25.72
C ARG A 347 6.42 -7.52 -26.77
N GLU A 348 5.24 -7.28 -27.33
CA GLU A 348 5.04 -6.17 -28.27
C GLU A 348 5.30 -4.79 -27.65
N LEU A 349 5.14 -4.64 -26.33
CA LEU A 349 5.42 -3.39 -25.62
C LEU A 349 6.90 -3.23 -25.29
N THR A 350 7.62 -4.33 -25.08
CA THR A 350 8.98 -4.32 -24.52
C THR A 350 10.09 -4.52 -25.56
N GLY A 351 9.74 -4.92 -26.79
CA GLY A 351 10.69 -5.31 -27.84
C GLY A 351 11.43 -6.60 -27.51
#